data_AF-A0A6B9G2M1-F1
#
_entry.id   AF-A0A6B9G2M1-F1
#
_cell.length_a   1.000
_cell.length_b   1.000
_cell.length_c   1.000
_cell.angle_alpha   90.00
_cell.angle_beta   90.00
_cell.angle_gamma   90.00
#
_symmetry.space_group_name_H-M   'P 1'
#
loop_
_entity.id
_entity.type
_entity.pdbx_description
1 polymer ?
#
loop_
_entity_poly.entity_id
_entity_poly.type
_entity_poly.pdbx_seq_one_letter_code
_entity_poly.pdbx_strand_id
1 'polypeptide(L)'
;MPLVYITKYSLIKIGGILDIPYEKSLTASNAIQTIIASHTKEKIFSAPELRVMTMTLAVNEILNTETAGNIKIMNQRKSDIYSRKQRVIFYQDRLTYHYNKDCPNLLSDYNNFTIPAEIPEHRIEEYRKYFINNIDVFNRNEEAYYAQANAFFRVHMSPIKKSHYANSGKDSVSSNNLLQSSADEEDGKYIEEALSFFQTYKKTINKYGYASHLKEKLLQENKMSMEDYNIITAWHILKTNTKSEIISKIIKINQHSEQLFSEEVMIALGFHGCATCKALNK
;
A
#
# COMPACT_ATOMS: atom_id res chain seq x y z
N MET A 1 -9.54 5.53 24.59
CA MET A 1 -9.77 4.50 23.56
C MET A 1 -8.42 3.92 23.16
N PRO A 2 -8.30 2.60 22.95
CA PRO A 2 -7.03 2.03 22.49
C PRO A 2 -6.73 2.53 21.08
N LEU A 3 -5.49 2.98 20.90
CA LEU A 3 -4.98 3.37 19.61
C LEU A 3 -4.37 2.16 18.92
N VAL A 4 -4.51 2.07 17.60
CA VAL A 4 -4.10 0.89 16.82
C VAL A 4 -3.29 1.28 15.59
N TYR A 5 -2.43 0.36 15.17
CA TYR A 5 -1.52 0.50 14.03
C TYR A 5 -2.09 -0.15 12.77
N ILE A 6 -1.81 0.46 11.62
CA ILE A 6 -2.06 -0.12 10.29
C ILE A 6 -0.83 0.04 9.40
N THR A 7 -0.73 -0.78 8.35
CA THR A 7 0.36 -0.63 7.36
C THR A 7 0.10 0.55 6.42
N LYS A 8 1.17 1.09 5.80
CA LYS A 8 1.07 2.09 4.73
C LYS A 8 0.20 1.61 3.56
N TYR A 9 0.30 0.32 3.23
CA TYR A 9 -0.53 -0.32 2.21
C TYR A 9 -2.02 -0.31 2.60
N SER A 10 -2.34 -0.61 3.86
CA SER A 10 -3.71 -0.52 4.38
C SER A 10 -4.26 0.91 4.28
N LEU A 11 -3.45 1.93 4.57
CA LEU A 11 -3.86 3.33 4.43
C LEU A 11 -4.22 3.70 2.99
N ILE A 12 -3.42 3.26 2.01
CA ILE A 12 -3.72 3.46 0.58
C ILE A 12 -5.03 2.74 0.20
N LYS A 13 -5.25 1.52 0.72
CA LYS A 13 -6.49 0.78 0.50
C LYS A 13 -7.73 1.48 1.05
N ILE A 14 -7.61 2.17 2.19
CA ILE A 14 -8.72 2.95 2.76
C ILE A 14 -9.23 3.99 1.75
N GLY A 15 -8.35 4.59 0.95
CA GLY A 15 -8.77 5.52 -0.12
C GLY A 15 -9.61 4.88 -1.22
N GLY A 16 -9.47 3.58 -1.46
CA GLY A 16 -10.33 2.83 -2.38
C GLY A 16 -11.68 2.47 -1.75
N ILE A 17 -11.75 2.39 -0.42
CA ILE A 17 -12.92 1.96 0.36
C ILE A 17 -13.83 3.15 0.69
N LEU A 18 -13.24 4.28 1.07
CA LEU A 18 -13.98 5.48 1.41
C LEU A 18 -14.48 6.21 0.16
N ASP A 19 -15.69 6.75 0.26
CA ASP A 19 -16.18 7.77 -0.65
C ASP A 19 -15.64 9.13 -0.19
N ILE A 20 -14.49 9.53 -0.73
CA ILE A 20 -13.80 10.75 -0.30
C ILE A 20 -14.51 11.96 -0.92
N PRO A 21 -14.97 12.92 -0.10
CA PRO A 21 -15.57 14.15 -0.62
C PRO A 21 -14.62 14.91 -1.53
N TYR A 22 -15.15 15.47 -2.62
CA TYR A 22 -14.37 16.22 -3.60
C TYR A 22 -13.59 17.37 -2.95
N GLU A 23 -14.20 18.05 -1.98
CA GLU A 23 -13.64 19.20 -1.28
C GLU A 23 -12.37 18.82 -0.48
N LYS A 24 -12.37 17.64 0.16
CA LYS A 24 -11.21 17.11 0.90
C LYS A 24 -10.08 16.76 -0.07
N SER A 25 -10.40 16.10 -1.18
CA SER A 25 -9.42 15.80 -2.22
C SER A 25 -8.85 17.06 -2.88
N LEU A 26 -9.68 18.09 -3.11
CA LEU A 26 -9.27 19.34 -3.72
C LEU A 26 -8.34 20.13 -2.78
N THR A 27 -8.71 20.22 -1.50
CA THR A 27 -7.89 20.86 -0.45
C THR A 27 -6.52 20.20 -0.35
N ALA A 28 -6.48 18.87 -0.26
CA ALA A 28 -5.23 18.10 -0.21
C ALA A 28 -4.36 18.32 -1.46
N SER A 29 -4.97 18.29 -2.65
CA SER A 29 -4.27 18.53 -3.92
C SER A 29 -3.66 19.93 -3.96
N ASN A 30 -4.42 20.96 -3.55
CA ASN A 30 -3.96 22.35 -3.54
C ASN A 30 -2.82 22.56 -2.54
N ALA A 31 -2.86 21.90 -1.37
CA ALA A 31 -1.79 21.95 -0.39
C ALA A 31 -0.48 21.36 -0.96
N ILE A 32 -0.54 20.19 -1.59
CA ILE A 32 0.62 19.57 -2.26
C ILE A 32 1.16 20.48 -3.36
N GLN A 33 0.29 20.99 -4.23
CA GLN A 33 0.70 21.84 -5.34
C GLN A 33 1.33 23.15 -4.86
N THR A 34 0.81 23.77 -3.80
CA THR A 34 1.38 24.98 -3.21
C THR A 34 2.81 24.74 -2.74
N ILE A 35 3.07 23.63 -2.02
CA ILE A 35 4.42 23.28 -1.54
C ILE A 35 5.36 23.00 -2.72
N ILE A 36 4.92 22.28 -3.75
CA ILE A 36 5.78 22.01 -4.91
C ILE A 36 6.08 23.31 -5.66
N ALA A 37 5.06 24.14 -5.90
CA ALA A 37 5.16 25.37 -6.67
C ALA A 37 6.03 26.44 -6.00
N SER A 38 6.18 26.40 -4.66
CA SER A 38 7.11 27.30 -3.97
C SER A 38 8.57 26.98 -4.23
N HIS A 39 8.90 25.76 -4.68
CA HIS A 39 10.28 25.33 -4.93
C HIS A 39 10.58 25.11 -6.41
N THR A 40 9.60 24.65 -7.21
CA THR A 40 9.85 24.33 -8.62
C THR A 40 8.60 24.41 -9.49
N LYS A 41 8.83 24.76 -10.77
CA LYS A 41 7.82 24.65 -11.85
C LYS A 41 7.91 23.33 -12.62
N GLU A 42 8.97 22.55 -12.38
CA GLU A 42 9.19 21.28 -13.06
C GLU A 42 8.29 20.18 -12.49
N LYS A 43 7.81 19.29 -13.36
CA LYS A 43 6.95 18.17 -12.97
C LYS A 43 7.79 17.01 -12.45
N ILE A 44 8.22 17.10 -11.19
CA ILE A 44 9.02 16.06 -10.51
C ILE A 44 8.19 14.82 -10.12
N PHE A 45 6.87 14.97 -9.99
CA PHE A 45 5.93 13.88 -9.71
C PHE A 45 4.98 13.65 -10.88
N SER A 46 4.68 12.38 -11.13
CA SER A 46 3.66 12.00 -12.10
C SER A 46 2.25 12.24 -11.56
N ALA A 47 1.26 12.36 -12.46
CA ALA A 47 -0.14 12.51 -12.05
C ALA A 47 -0.65 11.35 -11.16
N PRO A 48 -0.31 10.07 -11.41
CA PRO A 48 -0.64 8.98 -10.48
C PRO A 48 -0.02 9.14 -9.10
N GLU A 49 1.24 9.61 -9.01
CA GLU A 49 1.90 9.84 -7.71
C GLU A 49 1.22 10.96 -6.92
N LEU A 50 0.93 12.09 -7.58
CA LEU A 50 0.19 13.19 -6.98
C LEU A 50 -1.18 12.73 -6.49
N ARG A 51 -1.89 11.93 -7.28
CA ARG A 51 -3.18 11.35 -6.88
C ARG A 51 -3.04 10.50 -5.61
N VAL A 52 -2.02 9.64 -5.52
CA VAL A 52 -1.80 8.81 -4.31
C VAL A 52 -1.50 9.69 -3.09
N MET A 53 -0.68 10.74 -3.23
CA MET A 53 -0.41 11.68 -2.14
C MET A 53 -1.68 12.39 -1.68
N THR A 54 -2.45 12.96 -2.62
CA THR A 54 -3.72 13.63 -2.35
C THR A 54 -4.69 12.72 -1.60
N MET A 55 -4.83 11.47 -2.07
CA MET A 55 -5.66 10.46 -1.43
C MET A 55 -5.19 10.15 -0.01
N THR A 56 -3.88 10.05 0.20
CA THR A 56 -3.29 9.77 1.52
C THR A 56 -3.63 10.88 2.51
N LEU A 57 -3.50 12.14 2.10
CA LEU A 57 -3.84 13.30 2.93
C LEU A 57 -5.34 13.39 3.22
N ALA A 58 -6.19 13.23 2.19
CA ALA A 58 -7.64 13.30 2.36
C ALA A 58 -8.16 12.19 3.26
N VAL A 59 -7.64 10.96 3.11
CA VAL A 59 -7.96 9.85 4.03
C VAL A 59 -7.50 10.20 5.44
N ASN A 60 -6.26 10.66 5.62
CA ASN A 60 -5.74 10.99 6.94
C ASN A 60 -6.60 12.06 7.63
N GLU A 61 -7.01 13.10 6.92
CA GLU A 61 -7.91 14.12 7.43
C GLU A 61 -9.25 13.52 7.87
N ILE A 62 -9.90 12.72 7.02
CA ILE A 62 -11.16 12.04 7.34
C ILE A 62 -11.02 11.18 8.60
N LEU A 63 -9.96 10.38 8.71
CA LEU A 63 -9.76 9.49 9.85
C LEU A 63 -9.51 10.24 11.17
N ASN A 64 -9.06 11.50 11.09
CA ASN A 64 -8.80 12.35 12.25
C ASN A 64 -9.98 13.28 12.60
N THR A 65 -10.85 13.62 11.64
CA THR A 65 -11.96 14.57 11.86
C THR A 65 -13.34 13.93 11.95
N GLU A 66 -13.53 12.76 11.34
CA GLU A 66 -14.85 12.10 11.29
C GLU A 66 -15.08 11.12 12.43
N THR A 67 -16.36 10.92 12.77
CA THR A 67 -16.77 9.89 13.73
C THR A 67 -16.82 8.50 13.08
N ALA A 68 -16.70 7.44 13.88
CA ALA A 68 -16.86 6.06 13.41
C ALA A 68 -18.22 5.82 12.73
N GLY A 69 -19.28 6.49 13.19
CA GLY A 69 -20.62 6.44 12.57
C GLY A 69 -20.62 6.97 11.14
N ASN A 70 -20.04 8.15 10.92
CA ASN A 70 -19.92 8.77 9.59
C ASN A 70 -19.06 7.91 8.66
N ILE A 71 -17.93 7.42 9.15
CA ILE A 71 -17.02 6.55 8.39
C ILE A 71 -17.73 5.26 7.95
N LYS A 72 -18.55 4.67 8.83
CA LYS A 72 -19.36 3.49 8.48
C LYS A 72 -20.33 3.78 7.34
N ILE A 73 -21.00 4.94 7.36
CA ILE A 73 -21.91 5.38 6.29
C ILE A 73 -21.14 5.55 4.97
N MET A 74 -19.94 6.15 5.01
CA MET A 74 -19.09 6.34 3.83
C MET A 74 -18.57 5.01 3.25
N ASN A 75 -18.34 4.00 4.10
CA ASN A 75 -17.83 2.67 3.71
C ASN A 75 -18.91 1.79 3.05
N GLN A 76 -20.16 1.87 3.52
CA GLN A 76 -21.26 0.98 3.07
C GLN A 76 -21.52 0.99 1.56
N ARG A 77 -21.10 2.03 0.83
CA ARG A 77 -21.38 2.17 -0.61
C ARG A 77 -20.44 1.36 -1.53
N LYS A 78 -19.28 0.89 -1.07
CA LYS A 78 -18.25 0.25 -1.94
C LYS A 78 -17.94 -1.23 -1.63
N SER A 79 -18.12 -1.68 -0.39
CA SER A 79 -17.86 -3.06 0.06
C SER A 79 -18.55 -4.12 -0.80
N ASP A 80 -19.80 -3.90 -1.17
CA ASP A 80 -20.65 -4.92 -1.80
C ASP A 80 -20.35 -5.14 -3.29
N ILE A 81 -19.72 -4.14 -3.94
CA ILE A 81 -19.42 -4.18 -5.38
C ILE A 81 -18.04 -4.80 -5.64
N TYR A 82 -17.06 -4.51 -4.78
CA TYR A 82 -15.70 -5.06 -4.92
C TYR A 82 -15.63 -6.53 -4.48
N SER A 83 -16.46 -6.93 -3.50
CA SER A 83 -16.52 -8.28 -2.93
C SER A 83 -16.85 -9.40 -3.89
N ARG A 84 -17.64 -9.11 -4.90
CA ARG A 84 -18.15 -10.14 -5.81
C ARG A 84 -17.26 -10.41 -7.02
N LYS A 85 -16.19 -9.63 -7.24
CA LYS A 85 -15.43 -9.67 -8.51
C LYS A 85 -14.02 -10.24 -8.42
N GLN A 86 -13.47 -10.46 -7.23
CA GLN A 86 -12.07 -10.87 -7.10
C GLN A 86 -11.92 -12.38 -6.93
N ARG A 87 -11.28 -13.00 -7.92
CA ARG A 87 -10.96 -14.43 -7.98
C ARG A 87 -9.60 -14.72 -7.33
N VAL A 88 -9.50 -14.46 -6.03
CA VAL A 88 -8.33 -14.79 -5.20
C VAL A 88 -8.76 -15.55 -3.94
N ILE A 89 -7.88 -16.41 -3.44
CA ILE A 89 -8.14 -17.28 -2.28
C ILE A 89 -8.38 -16.44 -1.04
N PHE A 90 -7.44 -15.55 -0.73
CA PHE A 90 -7.58 -14.67 0.41
C PHE A 90 -8.10 -13.32 -0.08
N TYR A 91 -9.41 -13.31 -0.35
CA TYR A 91 -10.09 -12.14 -0.86
C TYR A 91 -10.40 -11.10 0.24
N GLN A 92 -10.63 -11.59 1.45
CA GLN A 92 -10.47 -10.77 2.63
C GLN A 92 -8.98 -10.76 2.96
N ASP A 93 -8.23 -9.81 2.42
CA ASP A 93 -7.30 -9.13 3.31
C ASP A 93 -8.20 -8.63 4.43
N ARG A 94 -8.31 -9.40 5.52
CA ARG A 94 -8.86 -8.83 6.75
C ARG A 94 -7.95 -7.67 6.97
N LEU A 95 -8.43 -6.46 6.69
CA LEU A 95 -7.68 -5.26 6.95
C LEU A 95 -7.44 -5.32 8.45
N THR A 96 -6.23 -5.70 8.85
CA THR A 96 -5.96 -5.93 10.26
C THR A 96 -5.40 -4.67 10.84
N TYR A 97 -5.98 -4.25 11.96
CA TYR A 97 -5.30 -3.30 12.82
C TYR A 97 -4.54 -4.07 13.90
N HIS A 98 -3.41 -3.53 14.32
CA HIS A 98 -2.48 -4.16 15.23
C HIS A 98 -2.42 -3.31 16.51
N TYR A 99 -2.39 -3.94 17.68
CA TYR A 99 -2.19 -3.22 18.95
C TYR A 99 -0.71 -3.08 19.30
N ASN A 100 0.18 -3.75 18.56
CA ASN A 100 1.61 -3.76 18.79
C ASN A 100 2.34 -3.54 17.45
N LYS A 101 3.21 -2.53 17.43
CA LYS A 101 4.07 -2.17 16.30
C LYS A 101 5.11 -3.22 15.92
N ASP A 102 5.44 -4.11 16.84
CA ASP A 102 6.41 -5.19 16.63
C ASP A 102 5.70 -6.54 16.41
N CYS A 103 4.42 -6.51 16.06
CA CYS A 103 3.69 -7.72 15.69
C CYS A 103 4.35 -8.39 14.47
N PRO A 104 4.68 -9.68 14.53
CA PRO A 104 5.36 -10.37 13.41
C PRO A 104 4.51 -10.36 12.14
N ASN A 105 3.18 -10.42 12.27
CA ASN A 105 2.27 -10.33 11.13
C ASN A 105 2.21 -8.93 10.51
N LEU A 106 2.60 -7.88 11.25
CA LEU A 106 2.73 -6.53 10.70
C LEU A 106 3.95 -6.42 9.79
N LEU A 107 4.95 -7.29 9.97
CA LEU A 107 6.24 -7.26 9.28
C LEU A 107 6.41 -8.39 8.26
N SER A 108 5.53 -9.39 8.26
CA SER A 108 5.63 -10.55 7.38
C SER A 108 5.13 -10.25 5.97
N ASP A 109 5.87 -10.71 4.96
CA ASP A 109 5.35 -10.78 3.59
C ASP A 109 4.10 -11.66 3.52
N TYR A 110 3.31 -11.43 2.50
CA TYR A 110 2.07 -12.17 2.30
C TYR A 110 1.96 -12.74 0.90
N ASN A 111 1.44 -13.96 0.82
CA ASN A 111 1.18 -14.64 -0.44
C ASN A 111 -0.33 -14.78 -0.64
N ASN A 112 -0.81 -14.43 -1.84
CA ASN A 112 -2.16 -14.73 -2.27
C ASN A 112 -2.14 -15.67 -3.47
N PHE A 113 -3.27 -16.30 -3.74
CA PHE A 113 -3.42 -17.33 -4.76
C PHE A 113 -4.65 -17.03 -5.60
N THR A 114 -4.55 -17.17 -6.93
CA THR A 114 -5.72 -16.98 -7.80
C THR A 114 -6.69 -18.15 -7.73
N ILE A 115 -7.99 -17.88 -7.87
CA ILE A 115 -9.00 -18.92 -8.03
C ILE A 115 -9.08 -19.28 -9.53
N PRO A 116 -8.84 -20.55 -9.91
CA PRO A 116 -8.93 -21.01 -11.31
C PRO A 116 -10.28 -20.64 -11.93
N ALA A 117 -10.30 -20.23 -13.19
CA ALA A 117 -11.50 -19.73 -13.86
C ALA A 117 -12.62 -20.78 -13.96
N GLU A 118 -12.25 -22.06 -13.89
CA GLU A 118 -13.14 -23.21 -13.99
C GLU A 118 -14.03 -23.39 -12.74
N ILE A 119 -13.67 -22.77 -11.61
CA ILE A 119 -14.52 -22.73 -10.42
C ILE A 119 -15.70 -21.78 -10.68
N PRO A 120 -16.96 -22.24 -10.66
CA PRO A 120 -18.08 -21.35 -10.93
C PRO A 120 -18.26 -20.31 -9.82
N GLU A 121 -18.77 -19.12 -10.16
CA GLU A 121 -18.90 -17.98 -9.24
C GLU A 121 -19.63 -18.34 -7.93
N HIS A 122 -20.69 -19.15 -8.01
CA HIS A 122 -21.48 -19.58 -6.83
C HIS A 122 -20.73 -20.55 -5.89
N ARG A 123 -19.57 -21.11 -6.29
CA ARG A 123 -18.73 -22.01 -5.48
C ARG A 123 -17.40 -21.39 -5.06
N ILE A 124 -17.17 -20.11 -5.34
CA ILE A 124 -15.92 -19.42 -4.98
C ILE A 124 -15.63 -19.51 -3.48
N GLU A 125 -16.63 -19.26 -2.62
CA GLU A 125 -16.41 -19.31 -1.15
C GLU A 125 -16.12 -20.72 -0.64
N GLU A 126 -16.73 -21.73 -1.26
CA GLU A 126 -16.45 -23.14 -0.98
C GLU A 126 -15.00 -23.48 -1.36
N TYR A 127 -14.56 -23.02 -2.53
CA TYR A 127 -13.18 -23.20 -2.99
C TYR A 127 -12.16 -22.52 -2.08
N ARG A 128 -12.43 -21.31 -1.61
CA ARG A 128 -11.54 -20.61 -0.66
C ARG A 128 -11.35 -21.44 0.61
N LYS A 129 -12.43 -21.93 1.21
CA LYS A 129 -12.38 -22.78 2.42
C LYS A 129 -11.62 -24.07 2.15
N TYR A 130 -11.88 -24.71 1.01
CA TYR A 130 -11.18 -25.92 0.62
C TYR A 130 -9.67 -25.68 0.48
N PHE A 131 -9.26 -24.65 -0.27
CA PHE A 131 -7.85 -24.33 -0.46
C PHE A 131 -7.16 -24.05 0.88
N ILE A 132 -7.76 -23.22 1.74
CA ILE A 132 -7.19 -22.86 3.04
C ILE A 132 -6.96 -24.10 3.90
N ASN A 133 -7.91 -25.03 3.94
CA ASN A 133 -7.79 -26.26 4.71
C ASN A 133 -6.76 -27.25 4.14
N ASN A 134 -6.38 -27.10 2.87
CA ASN A 134 -5.49 -28.03 2.16
C ASN A 134 -4.21 -27.35 1.65
N ILE A 135 -3.89 -26.14 2.11
CA ILE A 135 -2.75 -25.36 1.64
C ILE A 135 -1.42 -26.07 1.89
N ASP A 136 -1.32 -26.84 2.96
CA ASP A 136 -0.14 -27.65 3.27
C ASP A 136 0.07 -28.81 2.30
N VAL A 137 -1.02 -29.32 1.70
CA VAL A 137 -0.93 -30.32 0.63
C VAL A 137 -0.42 -29.63 -0.63
N PHE A 138 -1.00 -28.48 -0.98
CA PHE A 138 -0.57 -27.69 -2.14
C PHE A 138 0.93 -27.35 -2.08
N ASN A 139 1.42 -26.88 -0.93
CA ASN A 139 2.83 -26.51 -0.77
C ASN A 139 3.80 -27.70 -0.80
N ARG A 140 3.36 -28.90 -0.42
CA ARG A 140 4.21 -30.11 -0.37
C ARG A 140 4.16 -30.93 -1.65
N ASN A 141 2.98 -31.04 -2.26
CA ASN A 141 2.73 -31.84 -3.46
C ASN A 141 1.55 -31.23 -4.24
N GLU A 142 1.88 -30.38 -5.20
CA GLU A 142 0.91 -29.64 -6.00
C GLU A 142 0.02 -30.57 -6.85
N GLU A 143 0.60 -31.64 -7.42
CA GLU A 143 -0.13 -32.62 -8.23
C GLU A 143 -1.20 -33.35 -7.42
N ALA A 144 -0.85 -33.79 -6.19
CA ALA A 144 -1.79 -34.42 -5.29
C ALA A 144 -2.91 -33.47 -4.89
N TYR A 145 -2.61 -32.19 -4.66
CA TYR A 145 -3.62 -31.16 -4.41
C TYR A 145 -4.58 -31.04 -5.60
N TYR A 146 -4.08 -30.88 -6.83
CA TYR A 146 -4.94 -30.76 -8.01
C TYR A 146 -5.78 -32.01 -8.24
N ALA A 147 -5.24 -33.21 -8.02
CA ALA A 147 -6.01 -34.45 -8.15
C ALA A 147 -7.21 -34.47 -7.17
N GLN A 148 -6.96 -34.14 -5.90
CA GLN A 148 -8.02 -34.06 -4.88
C GLN A 148 -9.03 -32.95 -5.20
N ALA A 149 -8.55 -31.77 -5.56
CA ALA A 149 -9.38 -30.62 -5.84
C ALA A 149 -10.24 -30.86 -7.10
N ASN A 150 -9.67 -31.44 -8.16
CA ASN A 150 -10.39 -31.77 -9.40
C ASN A 150 -11.51 -32.79 -9.13
N ALA A 151 -11.25 -33.80 -8.29
CA ALA A 151 -12.27 -34.75 -7.86
C ALA A 151 -13.39 -34.10 -7.03
N PHE A 152 -13.03 -33.23 -6.07
CA PHE A 152 -13.98 -32.56 -5.19
C PHE A 152 -14.87 -31.55 -5.94
N PHE A 153 -14.28 -30.72 -6.79
CA PHE A 153 -15.02 -29.71 -7.54
C PHE A 153 -15.60 -30.22 -8.86
N ARG A 154 -15.18 -31.40 -9.33
CA ARG A 154 -15.56 -32.02 -10.61
C ARG A 154 -15.23 -31.12 -11.81
N VAL A 155 -14.06 -30.48 -11.76
CA VAL A 155 -13.53 -29.61 -12.81
C VAL A 155 -12.07 -29.94 -13.05
N HIS A 156 -11.55 -29.63 -14.24
CA HIS A 156 -10.12 -29.69 -14.51
C HIS A 156 -9.52 -28.30 -14.28
N MET A 157 -8.81 -28.11 -13.17
CA MET A 157 -8.27 -26.80 -12.80
C MET A 157 -7.00 -26.45 -13.58
N SER A 158 -6.95 -25.20 -14.01
CA SER A 158 -5.70 -24.57 -14.44
C SER A 158 -4.75 -24.31 -13.25
N PRO A 159 -3.43 -24.23 -13.48
CA PRO A 159 -2.47 -23.94 -12.42
C PRO A 159 -2.75 -22.61 -11.71
N ILE A 160 -2.68 -22.65 -10.39
CA ILE A 160 -2.90 -21.52 -9.49
C ILE A 160 -1.70 -20.58 -9.57
N LYS A 161 -1.96 -19.30 -9.88
CA LYS A 161 -0.92 -18.27 -9.85
C LYS A 161 -0.74 -17.78 -8.42
N LYS A 162 0.51 -17.82 -7.95
CA LYS A 162 0.93 -17.24 -6.67
C LYS A 162 1.32 -15.78 -6.88
N SER A 163 0.67 -14.88 -6.14
CA SER A 163 1.04 -13.47 -6.07
C SER A 163 1.74 -13.22 -4.75
N HIS A 164 3.00 -12.82 -4.80
CA HIS A 164 3.76 -12.41 -3.63
C HIS A 164 3.61 -10.90 -3.44
N TYR A 165 3.23 -10.50 -2.22
CA TYR A 165 3.16 -9.11 -1.81
C TYR A 165 4.19 -8.89 -0.71
N ALA A 166 5.27 -8.21 -1.06
CA ALA A 166 6.27 -7.78 -0.10
C ALA A 166 5.62 -6.81 0.90
N ASN A 167 5.89 -7.02 2.19
CA ASN A 167 5.35 -6.15 3.21
C ASN A 167 6.10 -4.81 3.22
N SER A 168 5.37 -3.73 2.95
CA SER A 168 5.92 -2.36 3.07
C SER A 168 6.03 -1.86 4.52
N GLY A 169 5.70 -2.70 5.50
CA GLY A 169 5.42 -2.36 6.90
C GLY A 169 6.64 -1.89 7.71
N LYS A 170 7.84 -2.29 7.32
CA LYS A 170 9.09 -1.62 7.67
C LYS A 170 10.00 -1.77 6.46
N ASP A 171 9.92 -0.83 5.51
CA ASP A 171 11.18 -0.48 4.86
C ASP A 171 12.08 -0.09 6.03
N SER A 172 13.13 -0.86 6.26
CA SER A 172 14.32 -0.39 6.94
C SER A 172 14.93 0.72 6.08
N VAL A 173 14.20 1.83 5.91
CA VAL A 173 14.84 3.12 6.06
C VAL A 173 15.37 3.03 7.47
N SER A 174 16.62 2.60 7.55
CA SER A 174 17.45 2.73 8.72
C SER A 174 16.96 3.96 9.45
N SER A 175 16.58 3.79 10.70
CA SER A 175 16.53 4.84 11.71
C SER A 175 17.91 5.48 11.85
N ASN A 176 18.46 5.96 10.72
CA ASN A 176 19.62 6.79 10.56
C ASN A 176 19.02 8.17 10.34
N ASN A 177 18.76 8.84 11.45
CA ASN A 177 18.91 10.29 11.59
C ASN A 177 18.12 11.23 10.66
N LEU A 178 17.19 10.74 9.82
CA LEU A 178 16.43 11.58 8.87
C LEU A 178 15.36 12.48 9.54
N LEU A 179 15.12 12.33 10.85
CA LEU A 179 14.04 13.02 11.57
C LEU A 179 14.47 13.61 12.92
N GLN A 180 15.78 13.85 13.11
CA GLN A 180 16.26 14.83 14.08
C GLN A 180 16.60 16.13 13.37
N SER A 181 15.62 16.74 12.71
CA SER A 181 15.74 18.15 12.34
C SER A 181 14.80 18.96 13.22
N SER A 182 15.41 19.81 14.04
CA SER A 182 14.80 20.89 14.78
C SER A 182 13.94 21.75 13.85
N ALA A 183 12.94 22.42 14.42
CA ALA A 183 11.95 23.27 13.76
C ALA A 183 12.50 24.48 12.95
N ASP A 184 13.79 24.48 12.61
CA ASP A 184 14.53 25.55 11.94
C ASP A 184 15.34 25.09 10.70
N GLU A 185 15.25 23.83 10.25
CA GLU A 185 16.03 23.36 9.07
C GLU A 185 15.28 23.50 7.74
N GLU A 186 15.92 24.23 6.82
CA GLU A 186 15.65 24.45 5.38
C GLU A 186 14.44 23.71 4.80
N ASP A 187 13.31 24.39 4.84
CA ASP A 187 12.12 24.07 4.07
C ASP A 187 12.49 23.75 2.61
N GLY A 188 12.32 22.49 2.20
CA GLY A 188 12.43 22.10 0.79
C GLY A 188 13.69 21.35 0.38
N LYS A 189 14.60 21.03 1.31
CA LYS A 189 15.85 20.29 1.00
C LYS A 189 15.64 19.09 0.07
N TYR A 190 14.68 18.20 0.33
CA TYR A 190 14.49 17.03 -0.55
C TYR A 190 13.81 17.37 -1.87
N ILE A 191 13.09 18.49 -1.96
CA ILE A 191 12.53 18.97 -3.23
C ILE A 191 13.67 19.54 -4.08
N GLU A 192 14.58 20.29 -3.47
CA GLU A 192 15.76 20.85 -4.13
C GLU A 192 16.76 19.77 -4.55
N GLU A 193 17.04 18.80 -3.68
CA GLU A 193 17.86 17.64 -4.01
C GLU A 193 17.25 16.83 -5.17
N ALA A 194 15.95 16.57 -5.13
CA ALA A 194 15.25 15.88 -6.21
C ALA A 194 15.28 16.71 -7.51
N LEU A 195 15.12 18.03 -7.44
CA LEU A 195 15.18 18.90 -8.60
C LEU A 195 16.57 18.93 -9.22
N SER A 196 17.61 19.08 -8.40
CA SER A 196 19.01 19.06 -8.81
C SER A 196 19.33 17.73 -9.49
N PHE A 197 18.98 16.61 -8.84
CA PHE A 197 19.16 15.27 -9.40
C PHE A 197 18.41 15.09 -10.73
N PHE A 198 17.17 15.58 -10.81
CA PHE A 198 16.37 15.56 -12.03
C PHE A 198 17.04 16.35 -13.16
N GLN A 199 17.58 17.53 -12.88
CA GLN A 199 18.26 18.35 -13.86
C GLN A 199 19.55 17.70 -14.36
N THR A 200 20.36 17.14 -13.46
CA THR A 200 21.60 16.42 -13.81
C THR A 200 21.33 15.21 -14.70
N TYR A 201 20.30 14.42 -14.39
CA TYR A 201 20.01 13.16 -15.09
C TYR A 201 18.73 13.20 -15.93
N LYS A 202 18.36 14.40 -16.41
CA LYS A 202 17.07 14.67 -17.08
C LYS A 202 16.76 13.71 -18.23
N LYS A 203 17.78 13.38 -19.04
CA LYS A 203 17.64 12.48 -20.20
C LYS A 203 17.28 11.05 -19.77
N THR A 204 18.02 10.48 -18.83
CA THR A 204 17.79 9.12 -18.31
C THR A 204 16.46 9.03 -17.57
N ILE A 205 16.14 10.03 -16.74
CA ILE A 205 14.88 10.06 -15.99
C ILE A 205 13.68 10.22 -16.92
N ASN A 206 13.75 11.08 -17.94
CA ASN A 206 12.67 11.19 -18.92
C ASN A 206 12.47 9.89 -19.71
N LYS A 207 13.56 9.15 -19.99
CA LYS A 207 13.50 7.90 -20.74
C LYS A 207 12.91 6.74 -19.93
N TYR A 208 13.30 6.59 -18.66
CA TYR A 208 12.96 5.40 -17.87
C TYR A 208 12.20 5.67 -16.57
N GLY A 209 12.07 6.92 -16.13
CA GLY A 209 11.48 7.27 -14.83
C GLY A 209 10.06 6.75 -14.64
N TYR A 210 9.25 6.77 -15.71
CA TYR A 210 7.89 6.21 -15.74
C TYR A 210 7.86 4.68 -15.83
N ALA A 211 8.93 4.05 -16.29
CA ALA A 211 9.08 2.60 -16.45
C ALA A 211 9.99 1.99 -15.37
N SER A 212 10.14 2.67 -14.23
CA SER A 212 11.03 2.22 -13.14
C SER A 212 10.67 0.83 -12.58
N HIS A 213 9.40 0.41 -12.68
CA HIS A 213 8.95 -0.93 -12.32
C HIS A 213 9.41 -2.04 -13.29
N LEU A 214 9.99 -1.67 -14.43
CA LEU A 214 10.54 -2.59 -15.43
C LEU A 214 12.07 -2.58 -15.43
N LYS A 215 12.73 -1.84 -14.52
CA LYS A 215 14.18 -1.61 -14.60
C LYS A 215 14.99 -2.91 -14.55
N GLU A 216 14.57 -3.89 -13.74
CA GLU A 216 15.23 -5.21 -13.65
C GLU A 216 15.10 -5.97 -14.96
N LYS A 217 13.90 -5.98 -15.55
CA LYS A 217 13.63 -6.60 -16.84
C LYS A 217 14.43 -5.92 -17.96
N LEU A 218 14.46 -4.59 -17.97
CA LEU A 218 15.19 -3.81 -18.98
C LEU A 218 16.70 -4.03 -18.86
N LEU A 219 17.24 -4.19 -17.65
CA LEU A 219 18.64 -4.55 -17.43
C LEU A 219 18.94 -5.96 -17.94
N GLN A 220 18.10 -6.95 -17.62
CA GLN A 220 18.22 -8.33 -18.10
C GLN A 220 18.15 -8.45 -19.62
N GLU A 221 17.31 -7.62 -20.26
CA GLU A 221 17.16 -7.57 -21.71
C GLU A 221 18.23 -6.70 -22.41
N ASN A 222 19.23 -6.20 -21.68
CA ASN A 222 20.27 -5.27 -22.17
C ASN A 222 19.70 -4.00 -22.83
N LYS A 223 18.50 -3.56 -22.42
CA LYS A 223 17.83 -2.34 -22.88
C LYS A 223 18.11 -1.13 -21.99
N MET A 224 18.81 -1.33 -20.88
CA MET A 224 19.21 -0.32 -19.90
C MET A 224 20.65 -0.61 -19.46
N SER A 225 21.49 0.42 -19.35
CA SER A 225 22.84 0.28 -18.80
C SER A 225 22.80 0.18 -17.28
N MET A 226 23.86 -0.37 -16.67
CA MET A 226 23.98 -0.40 -15.21
C MET A 226 24.01 1.01 -14.58
N GLU A 227 24.56 1.99 -15.30
CA GLU A 227 24.54 3.39 -14.90
C GLU A 227 23.12 3.96 -14.87
N ASP A 228 22.34 3.76 -15.93
CA ASP A 228 20.93 4.18 -16.00
C ASP A 228 20.12 3.50 -14.89
N TYR A 229 20.37 2.22 -14.61
CA TYR A 229 19.72 1.47 -13.53
C TYR A 229 19.97 2.11 -12.15
N ASN A 230 21.22 2.50 -11.87
CA ASN A 230 21.59 3.14 -10.62
C ASN A 230 20.95 4.53 -10.49
N ILE A 231 20.95 5.32 -11.57
CA ILE A 231 20.29 6.63 -11.63
C ILE A 231 18.80 6.50 -11.32
N ILE A 232 18.10 5.55 -11.97
CA ILE A 232 16.66 5.35 -11.76
C ILE A 232 16.34 4.83 -10.36
N THR A 233 17.22 4.00 -9.79
CA THR A 233 17.07 3.52 -8.41
C THR A 233 17.22 4.67 -7.42
N ALA A 234 18.27 5.49 -7.55
CA ALA A 234 18.47 6.67 -6.72
C ALA A 234 17.31 7.68 -6.88
N TRP A 235 16.84 7.91 -8.11
CA TRP A 235 15.68 8.76 -8.38
C TRP A 235 14.41 8.29 -7.66
N HIS A 236 14.18 6.97 -7.62
CA HIS A 236 13.00 6.41 -6.94
C HIS A 236 13.05 6.62 -5.43
N ILE A 237 14.23 6.46 -4.82
CA ILE A 237 14.47 6.71 -3.39
C ILE A 237 14.23 8.19 -3.08
N LEU A 238 14.86 9.10 -3.85
CA LEU A 238 14.69 10.54 -3.68
C LEU A 238 13.22 10.95 -3.75
N LYS A 239 12.49 10.54 -4.81
CA LYS A 239 11.05 10.82 -4.92
C LYS A 239 10.27 10.31 -3.71
N THR A 240 10.60 9.14 -3.19
CA THR A 240 9.91 8.55 -2.04
C THR A 240 10.13 9.35 -0.78
N ASN A 241 11.35 9.84 -0.56
CA ASN A 241 11.70 10.73 0.53
C ASN A 241 10.97 12.08 0.40
N THR A 242 11.05 12.73 -0.76
CA THR A 242 10.38 14.01 -1.02
C THR A 242 8.87 13.92 -0.83
N LYS A 243 8.21 12.84 -1.31
CA LYS A 243 6.78 12.62 -1.07
C LYS A 243 6.45 12.50 0.42
N SER A 244 7.31 11.80 1.16
CA SER A 244 7.10 11.56 2.59
C SER A 244 7.26 12.85 3.39
N GLU A 245 8.25 13.68 3.05
CA GLU A 245 8.44 15.01 3.63
C GLU A 245 7.24 15.93 3.38
N ILE A 246 6.79 16.05 2.11
CA ILE A 246 5.63 16.89 1.76
C ILE A 246 4.39 16.47 2.55
N ILE A 247 4.13 15.16 2.64
CA ILE A 247 3.00 14.62 3.40
C ILE A 247 3.15 14.96 4.89
N SER A 248 4.31 14.72 5.49
CA SER A 248 4.58 15.02 6.90
C SER A 248 4.38 16.49 7.23
N LYS A 249 4.84 17.39 6.34
CA LYS A 249 4.69 18.84 6.48
C LYS A 249 3.22 19.28 6.47
N ILE A 250 2.42 18.75 5.54
CA ILE A 250 1.00 19.10 5.42
C ILE A 250 0.21 18.62 6.64
N ILE A 251 0.43 17.39 7.08
CA ILE A 251 -0.32 16.84 8.22
C ILE A 251 0.18 17.44 9.55
N LYS A 252 1.29 18.22 9.54
CA LYS A 252 1.99 18.68 10.76
C LYS A 252 2.22 17.53 11.73
N ILE A 253 2.59 16.36 11.20
CA ILE A 253 2.95 15.21 12.02
C ILE A 253 4.30 15.53 12.64
N ASN A 254 4.24 16.18 13.81
CA ASN A 254 5.33 16.20 14.75
C ASN A 254 5.62 14.74 15.15
N GLN A 255 6.76 14.25 14.67
CA GLN A 255 7.80 13.63 15.48
C GLN A 255 7.49 12.36 16.30
N HIS A 256 6.29 11.76 16.29
CA HIS A 256 6.07 10.47 16.98
C HIS A 256 5.04 9.49 16.38
N SER A 257 4.33 9.78 15.29
CA SER A 257 3.20 8.93 14.91
C SER A 257 3.59 7.74 14.03
N GLU A 258 3.92 6.62 14.66
CA GLU A 258 3.27 5.39 14.28
C GLU A 258 1.76 5.71 14.14
N GLN A 259 1.14 5.51 12.97
CA GLN A 259 -0.23 6.00 12.73
C GLN A 259 -1.22 5.30 13.66
N LEU A 260 -1.54 5.99 14.75
CA LEU A 260 -2.38 5.52 15.83
C LEU A 260 -3.81 5.99 15.53
N PHE A 261 -4.65 5.07 15.07
CA PHE A 261 -6.07 5.35 14.81
C PHE A 261 -6.94 4.84 15.95
N SER A 262 -8.13 5.40 16.11
CA SER A 262 -9.14 4.83 16.99
C SER A 262 -9.54 3.44 16.47
N GLU A 263 -9.58 2.45 17.36
CA GLU A 263 -10.10 1.11 17.06
C GLU A 263 -11.52 1.18 16.45
N GLU A 264 -12.39 2.06 16.95
CA GLU A 264 -13.76 2.21 16.47
C GLU A 264 -13.82 2.66 15.01
N VAL A 265 -12.90 3.55 14.62
CA VAL A 265 -12.76 4.02 13.24
C VAL A 265 -12.28 2.88 12.34
N MET A 266 -11.31 2.09 12.79
CA MET A 266 -10.85 0.92 12.05
C MET A 266 -11.95 -0.12 11.87
N ILE A 267 -12.72 -0.41 12.93
CA ILE A 267 -13.88 -1.32 12.85
C ILE A 267 -14.94 -0.77 11.88
N ALA A 268 -15.20 0.54 11.88
CA ALA A 268 -16.13 1.17 10.95
C ALA A 268 -15.69 1.04 9.47
N LEU A 269 -14.38 1.00 9.22
CA LEU A 269 -13.78 0.70 7.91
C LEU A 269 -13.81 -0.79 7.54
N GLY A 270 -14.30 -1.65 8.43
CA GLY A 270 -14.31 -3.10 8.23
C GLY A 270 -12.98 -3.79 8.58
N PHE A 271 -12.11 -3.12 9.34
CA PHE A 271 -10.90 -3.76 9.84
C PHE A 271 -11.22 -4.66 11.04
N HIS A 272 -10.34 -5.64 11.27
CA HIS A 272 -10.41 -6.55 12.42
C HIS A 272 -9.11 -6.55 13.20
N GLY A 273 -9.18 -6.67 14.53
CA GLY A 273 -7.98 -6.75 15.35
C GLY A 273 -7.15 -8.00 15.04
N CYS A 274 -5.83 -7.81 14.87
CA CYS A 274 -4.88 -8.88 14.60
C CYS A 274 -4.97 -9.98 15.67
N ALA A 275 -5.19 -11.23 15.25
CA ALA A 275 -5.30 -12.37 16.15
C ALA A 275 -4.01 -12.61 16.95
N THR A 276 -2.84 -12.43 16.31
CA THR A 276 -1.54 -12.52 16.97
C THR A 276 -1.36 -11.44 18.04
N CYS A 277 -1.73 -10.18 17.75
CA CYS A 277 -1.70 -9.13 18.77
C CYS A 277 -2.62 -9.45 19.95
N LYS A 278 -3.81 -10.01 19.68
CA LYS A 278 -4.73 -10.44 20.75
C LYS A 278 -4.18 -11.58 21.60
N ALA A 279 -3.36 -12.47 21.03
CA ALA A 279 -2.72 -13.55 21.76
C ALA A 279 -1.51 -13.05 22.58
N LEU A 280 -0.77 -12.06 22.08
CA LEU A 280 0.39 -11.47 22.75
C LEU A 280 0.03 -10.52 23.91
N ASN A 281 -1.19 -9.96 23.91
CA ASN A 281 -1.70 -9.05 24.94
C ASN A 281 -2.53 -9.76 26.03
N LYS A 282 -2.54 -11.10 26.06
CA LYS A 282 -3.12 -11.92 27.13
C LYS A 282 -2.03 -12.38 28.08
#